data_AF-A0A292SXB7-F1
#
_entry.id   AF-A0A292SXB7-F1
#
_cell.length_a   1.000
_cell.length_b   1.000
_cell.length_c   1.000
_cell.angle_alpha   90.00
_cell.angle_beta   90.00
_cell.angle_gamma   90.00
#
_symmetry.space_group_name_H-M   'P 1'
#
loop_
_entity.id
_entity.type
_entity.pdbx_description
1 polymer ?
#
loop_
_entity_poly.entity_id
_entity_poly.type
_entity_poly.pdbx_seq_one_letter_code
_entity_poly.pdbx_strand_id
1 'polypeptide(L)'
;MSVKVMQKGLILILMIISMTIKPVFALKLTGGLSYTVETARTEAFSNVPLNINISDYASYFSDPNYIANKKAMNKKKSYFRDRYLTVFSSGEYGVIYKNNKSISYYYDKNGKLESISFLINKSYPIKIVKYDKNGKLDSTALAVSSSESYVFDTNKKFISHWKGNNCYNENGELIITREKK
;
A
#
# COMPACT_ATOMS: atom_id res chain seq x y z
N MET A 1 -27.69 -10.52 -0.65
CA MET A 1 -26.96 -9.66 -1.62
C MET A 1 -25.47 -9.71 -1.26
N SER A 2 -24.62 -10.08 -2.22
CA SER A 2 -23.24 -10.60 -2.03
C SER A 2 -22.25 -9.69 -1.29
N VAL A 3 -21.75 -10.16 -0.14
CA VAL A 3 -20.55 -9.65 0.56
C VAL A 3 -19.26 -10.21 -0.08
N LYS A 4 -19.11 -10.09 -1.41
CA LYS A 4 -18.00 -10.75 -2.14
C LYS A 4 -17.04 -9.79 -2.86
N VAL A 5 -17.28 -8.48 -2.80
CA VAL A 5 -16.46 -7.48 -3.51
C VAL A 5 -15.60 -6.63 -2.55
N MET A 6 -15.99 -6.49 -1.28
CA MET A 6 -15.36 -5.57 -0.33
C MET A 6 -14.03 -6.06 0.29
N GLN A 7 -13.72 -7.36 0.22
CA GLN A 7 -12.49 -7.93 0.81
C GLN A 7 -11.22 -7.67 -0.02
N LYS A 8 -11.32 -7.51 -1.34
CA LYS A 8 -10.13 -7.38 -2.20
C LYS A 8 -9.45 -6.01 -2.08
N GLY A 9 -10.23 -4.94 -1.92
CA GLY A 9 -9.69 -3.59 -1.72
C GLY A 9 -9.01 -3.40 -0.37
N LEU A 10 -9.58 -3.99 0.68
CA LEU A 10 -9.12 -3.85 2.08
C LEU A 10 -7.80 -4.61 2.34
N ILE A 11 -7.59 -5.75 1.67
CA ILE A 11 -6.37 -6.59 1.81
C ILE A 11 -5.18 -5.99 1.04
N LEU A 12 -5.41 -5.31 -0.08
CA LEU A 12 -4.33 -4.79 -0.94
C LEU A 12 -3.60 -3.60 -0.32
N ILE A 13 -4.32 -2.81 0.48
CA ILE A 13 -3.83 -1.62 1.19
C ILE A 13 -3.00 -1.96 2.43
N LEU A 14 -3.32 -3.10 3.07
CA LEU A 14 -2.66 -3.70 4.23
C LEU A 14 -1.12 -3.73 4.10
N MET A 15 -0.62 -3.80 2.87
CA MET A 15 0.80 -4.01 2.54
C MET A 15 1.59 -2.74 2.19
N ILE A 16 0.91 -1.62 1.94
CA ILE A 16 1.57 -0.35 1.62
C ILE A 16 2.41 0.16 2.81
N ILE A 17 1.88 0.03 4.03
CA ILE A 17 2.47 0.61 5.24
C ILE A 17 3.60 -0.26 5.82
N SER A 18 3.55 -1.59 5.62
CA SER A 18 4.55 -2.50 6.21
C SER A 18 5.90 -2.54 5.48
N MET A 19 6.04 -1.92 4.31
CA MET A 19 7.23 -2.06 3.45
C MET A 19 8.22 -0.88 3.49
N THR A 20 7.91 0.22 4.18
CA THR A 20 8.76 1.43 4.19
C THR A 20 9.59 1.62 5.46
N ILE A 21 9.36 0.78 6.47
CA ILE A 21 9.90 1.00 7.81
C ILE A 21 11.03 0.01 8.07
N LYS A 22 12.28 0.49 7.99
CA LYS A 22 13.33 -0.12 8.80
C LYS A 22 13.01 0.20 10.27
N PRO A 23 13.26 -0.69 11.25
CA PRO A 23 13.21 -0.30 12.65
C PRO A 23 14.39 0.65 12.90
N VAL A 24 14.18 1.94 12.63
CA VAL A 24 15.04 2.98 13.15
C VAL A 24 14.48 3.26 14.53
N PHE A 25 15.22 2.83 15.54
CA PHE A 25 15.13 3.37 16.88
C PHE A 25 15.39 4.88 16.77
N ALA A 26 14.32 5.64 16.59
CA ALA A 26 14.30 7.07 16.81
C ALA A 26 12.92 7.39 17.37
N LEU A 27 12.84 7.37 18.68
CA LEU A 27 11.75 7.97 19.43
C LEU A 27 11.86 9.49 19.22
N LYS A 28 11.51 9.98 18.02
CA LYS A 28 11.23 11.40 17.84
C LYS A 28 9.84 11.62 18.41
N LEU A 29 9.79 12.18 19.61
CA LEU A 29 8.62 12.86 20.16
C LEU A 29 8.31 14.05 19.22
N THR A 30 7.70 13.77 18.07
CA THR A 30 6.99 14.79 17.30
C THR A 30 5.79 15.16 18.16
N GLY A 31 5.76 16.39 18.70
CA GLY A 31 4.60 16.92 19.40
C GLY A 31 3.34 16.55 18.61
N GLY A 32 2.52 15.68 19.21
CA GLY A 32 1.65 14.78 18.47
C GLY A 32 0.59 15.53 17.67
N LEU A 33 0.80 15.69 16.38
CA LEU A 33 -0.30 15.96 15.45
C LEU A 33 -1.19 14.72 15.45
N SER A 34 -2.27 14.79 16.23
CA SER A 34 -3.33 13.80 16.19
C SER A 34 -4.14 14.05 14.91
N TYR A 35 -4.12 13.08 14.02
CA TYR A 35 -4.97 13.11 12.82
C TYR A 35 -6.34 12.56 13.19
N THR A 36 -7.37 13.35 12.92
CA THR A 36 -8.74 12.84 12.78
C THR A 36 -8.88 12.16 11.43
N VAL A 37 -9.90 11.32 11.26
CA VAL A 37 -10.23 10.74 9.95
C VAL A 37 -10.36 11.83 8.87
N GLU A 38 -10.98 12.97 9.20
CA GLU A 38 -11.24 14.03 8.24
C GLU A 38 -10.00 14.84 7.85
N THR A 39 -9.12 15.12 8.80
CA THR A 39 -7.82 15.77 8.51
C THR A 39 -6.91 14.83 7.72
N ALA A 40 -6.92 13.54 8.04
CA ALA A 40 -6.21 12.53 7.26
C ALA A 40 -6.76 12.40 5.84
N ARG A 41 -8.09 12.46 5.66
CA ARG A 41 -8.76 12.44 4.36
C ARG A 41 -8.33 13.65 3.54
N THR A 42 -8.44 14.85 4.11
CA THR A 42 -8.06 16.10 3.44
C THR A 42 -6.61 16.05 2.97
N GLU A 43 -5.68 15.64 3.84
CA GLU A 43 -4.27 15.54 3.48
C GLU A 43 -4.02 14.45 2.43
N ALA A 44 -4.62 13.27 2.56
CA ALA A 44 -4.43 12.15 1.63
C ALA A 44 -4.82 12.48 0.18
N PHE A 45 -5.81 13.35 -0.04
CA PHE A 45 -6.27 13.78 -1.37
C PHE A 45 -5.68 15.12 -1.85
N SER A 46 -5.00 15.86 -0.98
CA SER A 46 -4.40 17.15 -1.34
C SER A 46 -3.37 16.99 -2.46
N ASN A 47 -3.58 17.71 -3.57
CA ASN A 47 -2.73 17.73 -4.77
C ASN A 47 -2.51 16.36 -5.42
N VAL A 48 -3.48 15.44 -5.33
CA VAL A 48 -3.40 14.12 -5.97
C VAL A 48 -4.01 14.18 -7.38
N PRO A 49 -3.23 13.90 -8.44
CA PRO A 49 -3.77 13.75 -9.79
C PRO A 49 -4.77 12.59 -9.85
N LEU A 50 -5.85 12.76 -10.60
CA LEU A 50 -6.82 11.68 -10.85
C LEU A 50 -6.27 10.62 -11.81
N ASN A 51 -5.28 10.98 -12.63
CA ASN A 51 -4.69 10.08 -13.62
C ASN A 51 -3.17 10.27 -13.70
N ILE A 52 -2.47 9.20 -14.08
CA ILE A 52 -1.07 9.21 -14.52
C ILE A 52 -0.96 8.72 -15.95
N ASN A 53 0.12 9.09 -16.63
CA ASN A 53 0.43 8.49 -17.92
C ASN A 53 0.98 7.08 -17.71
N ILE A 54 0.12 6.08 -17.86
CA ILE A 54 0.48 4.69 -17.56
C ILE A 54 1.55 4.14 -18.53
N SER A 55 1.69 4.71 -19.73
CA SER A 55 2.70 4.29 -20.70
C SER A 55 4.13 4.46 -20.20
N ASP A 56 4.37 5.41 -19.28
CA ASP A 56 5.68 5.65 -18.68
C ASP A 56 6.18 4.43 -17.89
N TYR A 57 5.27 3.51 -17.56
CA TYR A 57 5.53 2.29 -16.80
C TYR A 57 5.35 1.01 -17.62
N ALA A 58 5.33 1.10 -18.96
CA ALA A 58 5.06 -0.03 -19.85
C ALA A 58 6.00 -1.23 -19.62
N SER A 59 7.27 -0.98 -19.27
CA SER A 59 8.25 -2.03 -18.95
C SER A 59 7.88 -2.86 -17.72
N TYR A 60 6.89 -2.41 -16.93
CA TYR A 60 6.41 -3.07 -15.73
C TYR A 60 4.99 -3.62 -15.88
N PHE A 61 4.36 -3.55 -17.05
CA PHE A 61 3.01 -4.12 -17.27
C PHE A 61 2.98 -5.64 -17.11
N SER A 62 4.08 -6.29 -17.42
CA SER A 62 4.37 -7.64 -16.96
C SER A 62 5.59 -7.58 -16.05
N ASP A 63 5.60 -8.35 -14.96
CA ASP A 63 6.73 -8.38 -14.03
C ASP A 63 8.00 -8.83 -14.79
N PRO A 64 9.00 -7.95 -14.96
CA PRO A 64 10.23 -8.31 -15.69
C PRO A 64 11.01 -9.42 -14.98
N ASN A 65 10.70 -9.69 -13.71
CA ASN A 65 11.34 -10.71 -12.88
C ASN A 65 10.39 -11.88 -12.52
N TYR A 66 9.27 -12.07 -13.24
CA TYR A 66 8.20 -12.99 -12.85
C TYR A 66 8.68 -14.37 -12.43
N ILE A 67 9.51 -15.03 -13.25
CA ILE A 67 9.99 -16.39 -12.98
C ILE A 67 10.83 -16.43 -11.69
N ALA A 68 11.73 -15.45 -11.51
CA ALA A 68 12.59 -15.36 -10.33
C ALA A 68 11.77 -15.06 -9.07
N ASN A 69 10.80 -14.16 -9.18
CA ASN A 69 9.92 -13.79 -8.08
C ASN A 69 9.06 -14.98 -7.67
N LYS A 70 8.39 -15.65 -8.62
CA LYS A 70 7.60 -16.86 -8.37
C LYS A 70 8.38 -17.97 -7.67
N LYS A 71 9.62 -18.22 -8.11
CA LYS A 71 10.50 -19.19 -7.45
C LYS A 71 10.83 -18.79 -6.00
N ALA A 72 11.00 -17.50 -5.72
CA ALA A 72 11.28 -17.01 -4.38
C ALA A 72 10.04 -17.03 -3.47
N MET A 73 8.86 -16.72 -4.00
CA MET A 73 7.59 -16.83 -3.28
C MET A 73 7.37 -18.25 -2.75
N ASN A 74 7.60 -19.26 -3.61
CA ASN A 74 7.52 -20.69 -3.21
C ASN A 74 8.54 -21.07 -2.13
N LYS A 75 9.66 -20.34 -2.04
CA LYS A 75 10.70 -20.51 -1.01
C LYS A 75 10.53 -19.57 0.19
N LYS A 76 9.43 -18.83 0.27
CA LYS A 76 9.16 -17.81 1.30
C LYS A 76 10.30 -16.77 1.42
N LYS A 77 10.93 -16.42 0.29
CA LYS A 77 11.99 -15.40 0.23
C LYS A 77 11.43 -14.08 -0.31
N SER A 78 11.61 -13.02 0.47
CA SER A 78 11.09 -11.68 0.17
C SER A 78 12.17 -10.64 -0.15
N TYR A 79 13.44 -10.98 0.03
CA TYR A 79 14.56 -10.04 -0.05
C TYR A 79 15.54 -10.43 -1.16
N PHE A 80 15.82 -9.49 -2.05
CA PHE A 80 16.79 -9.63 -3.14
C PHE A 80 17.84 -8.54 -3.06
N ARG A 81 18.89 -8.63 -3.88
CA ARG A 81 19.92 -7.59 -3.97
C ARG A 81 19.34 -6.27 -4.45
N ASP A 82 18.44 -6.31 -5.42
CA ASP A 82 17.90 -5.19 -6.19
C ASP A 82 16.43 -4.86 -5.87
N ARG A 83 15.70 -5.73 -5.16
CA ARG A 83 14.26 -5.55 -4.88
C ARG A 83 13.78 -6.22 -3.59
N TYR A 84 12.56 -5.86 -3.20
CA TYR A 84 11.79 -6.49 -2.13
C TYR A 84 10.48 -7.02 -2.71
N LEU A 85 10.04 -8.17 -2.21
CA LEU A 85 8.75 -8.77 -2.53
C LEU A 85 7.86 -8.80 -1.30
N THR A 86 6.58 -8.59 -1.50
CA THR A 86 5.57 -8.99 -0.52
C THR A 86 4.53 -9.84 -1.21
N VAL A 87 4.22 -10.99 -0.60
CA VAL A 87 3.37 -12.02 -1.18
C VAL A 87 2.07 -12.06 -0.40
N PHE A 88 0.95 -12.05 -1.12
CA PHE A 88 -0.38 -12.17 -0.54
C PHE A 88 -0.79 -13.65 -0.49
N SER A 89 -1.62 -14.02 0.49
CA SER A 89 -2.10 -15.40 0.64
C SER A 89 -2.89 -15.91 -0.57
N SER A 90 -3.46 -14.99 -1.36
CA SER A 90 -4.18 -15.24 -2.61
C SER A 90 -3.26 -15.36 -3.85
N GLY A 91 -1.94 -15.14 -3.69
CA GLY A 91 -0.92 -15.35 -4.72
C GLY A 91 -0.54 -14.12 -5.53
N GLU A 92 -1.25 -13.00 -5.38
CA GLU A 92 -0.78 -11.68 -5.82
C GLU A 92 0.50 -11.30 -5.06
N TYR A 93 1.23 -10.32 -5.56
CA TYR A 93 2.45 -9.84 -4.92
C TYR A 93 2.80 -8.41 -5.31
N GLY A 94 3.51 -7.73 -4.41
CA GLY A 94 4.09 -6.41 -4.64
C GLY A 94 5.61 -6.48 -4.83
N VAL A 95 6.15 -5.62 -5.68
CA VAL A 95 7.58 -5.46 -5.94
C VAL A 95 7.98 -4.01 -5.69
N ILE A 96 9.03 -3.81 -4.88
CA ILE A 96 9.68 -2.52 -4.71
C ILE A 96 11.14 -2.65 -5.12
N TYR A 97 11.57 -1.84 -6.08
CA TYR A 97 12.96 -1.82 -6.51
C TYR A 97 13.80 -0.90 -5.63
N LYS A 98 15.03 -1.31 -5.29
CA LYS A 98 15.89 -0.57 -4.35
C LYS A 98 16.43 0.73 -4.92
N ASN A 99 16.56 0.83 -6.24
CA ASN A 99 16.97 2.05 -6.94
C ASN A 99 15.90 3.15 -6.85
N ASN A 100 14.62 2.79 -6.74
CA ASN A 100 13.53 3.72 -6.52
C ASN A 100 12.47 3.12 -5.57
N LYS A 101 12.63 3.40 -4.28
CA LYS A 101 11.73 2.90 -3.22
C LYS A 101 10.42 3.67 -3.11
N SER A 102 10.27 4.76 -3.88
CA SER A 102 9.04 5.55 -3.89
C SER A 102 7.95 4.93 -4.76
N ILE A 103 8.25 3.87 -5.52
CA ILE A 103 7.30 3.21 -6.40
C ILE A 103 7.17 1.74 -6.01
N SER A 104 5.92 1.27 -5.89
CA SER A 104 5.61 -0.14 -5.71
C SER A 104 4.73 -0.61 -6.88
N TYR A 105 5.07 -1.77 -7.44
CA TYR A 105 4.31 -2.41 -8.52
C TYR A 105 3.58 -3.63 -7.96
N TYR A 106 2.28 -3.74 -8.20
CA TYR A 106 1.47 -4.86 -7.73
C TYR A 106 0.99 -5.70 -8.90
N TYR A 107 1.20 -7.01 -8.78
CA TYR A 107 0.96 -7.98 -9.82
C TYR A 107 -0.06 -9.03 -9.38
N ASP A 108 -0.84 -9.51 -10.33
CA ASP A 108 -1.62 -10.73 -10.17
C ASP A 108 -0.70 -11.97 -10.07
N LYS A 109 -1.31 -13.14 -9.81
CA LYS A 109 -0.58 -14.43 -9.73
C LYS A 109 0.18 -14.82 -11.02
N ASN A 110 -0.15 -14.19 -12.15
CA ASN A 110 0.45 -14.42 -13.47
C ASN A 110 1.51 -13.37 -13.82
N GLY A 111 1.80 -12.42 -12.92
CA GLY A 111 2.76 -11.35 -13.16
C GLY A 111 2.25 -10.24 -14.06
N LYS A 112 0.93 -10.05 -14.17
CA LYS A 112 0.32 -8.91 -14.86
C LYS A 112 0.06 -7.79 -13.87
N LEU A 113 0.42 -6.57 -14.26
CA LEU A 113 0.26 -5.38 -13.43
C LEU A 113 -1.22 -5.12 -13.17
N GLU A 114 -1.57 -4.99 -11.89
CA GLU A 114 -2.91 -4.62 -11.46
C GLU A 114 -2.95 -3.18 -10.93
N SER A 115 -1.84 -2.70 -10.35
CA SER A 115 -1.74 -1.32 -9.87
C SER A 115 -0.30 -0.87 -9.58
N ILE A 116 -0.11 0.45 -9.49
CA ILE A 116 1.14 1.11 -9.10
C ILE A 116 0.84 2.02 -7.92
N SER A 117 1.68 2.01 -6.88
CA SER A 117 1.62 3.00 -5.80
C SER A 117 2.85 3.87 -5.72
N PHE A 118 2.66 5.10 -5.26
CA PHE A 118 3.66 6.14 -5.14
C PHE A 118 3.70 6.68 -3.72
N LEU A 119 4.90 6.79 -3.15
CA LEU A 119 5.16 7.58 -1.96
C LEU A 119 5.48 9.01 -2.37
N ILE A 120 4.61 9.94 -2.03
CA ILE A 120 4.76 11.35 -2.42
C ILE A 120 5.86 12.06 -1.61
N ASN A 121 6.08 11.62 -0.37
CA ASN A 121 7.07 12.20 0.53
C ASN A 121 7.80 11.12 1.35
N LYS A 122 8.96 11.48 1.91
CA LYS A 122 9.93 10.52 2.50
C LYS A 122 9.89 10.42 4.02
N SER A 123 9.10 11.27 4.69
CA SER A 123 8.99 11.34 6.16
C SER A 123 7.53 11.51 6.57
N TYR A 124 7.18 11.03 7.75
CA TYR A 124 5.81 11.15 8.26
C TYR A 124 5.32 12.61 8.34
N PRO A 125 4.04 12.87 8.02
CA PRO A 125 3.05 11.91 7.50
C PRO A 125 3.33 11.56 6.03
N ILE A 126 3.39 10.26 5.67
CA ILE A 126 3.65 9.77 4.32
C ILE A 126 2.34 9.60 3.56
N LYS A 127 2.19 10.33 2.46
CA LYS A 127 1.10 10.16 1.50
C LYS A 127 1.43 9.06 0.51
N ILE A 128 0.53 8.07 0.42
CA ILE A 128 0.58 7.05 -0.62
C ILE A 128 -0.59 7.25 -1.56
N VAL A 129 -0.29 7.24 -2.85
CA VAL A 129 -1.28 7.32 -3.93
C VAL A 129 -1.16 6.07 -4.78
N LYS A 130 -2.29 5.42 -5.08
CA LYS A 130 -2.33 4.20 -5.87
C LYS A 130 -3.21 4.39 -7.10
N TYR A 131 -2.72 3.95 -8.24
CA TYR A 131 -3.40 3.97 -9.52
C TYR A 131 -3.61 2.55 -10.03
N ASP A 132 -4.73 2.32 -10.71
CA ASP A 132 -5.01 1.06 -11.39
C ASP A 132 -4.10 0.86 -12.63
N LYS A 133 -4.22 -0.31 -13.27
CA LYS A 133 -3.49 -0.64 -14.50
C LYS A 133 -3.82 0.23 -15.72
N ASN A 134 -4.83 1.09 -15.64
CA ASN A 134 -5.17 2.08 -16.67
C ASN A 134 -4.64 3.48 -16.31
N GLY A 135 -3.95 3.62 -15.18
CA GLY A 135 -3.45 4.89 -14.69
C GLY A 135 -4.51 5.75 -14.00
N LYS A 136 -5.68 5.21 -13.64
CA LYS A 136 -6.73 5.94 -12.91
C LYS A 136 -6.52 5.81 -11.41
N LEU A 137 -6.75 6.89 -10.66
CA LEU A 137 -6.67 6.88 -9.20
C LEU A 137 -7.60 5.79 -8.65
N ASP A 138 -7.05 4.91 -7.80
CA ASP A 138 -7.73 3.77 -7.20
C ASP A 138 -7.91 3.97 -5.68
N SER A 139 -6.87 4.45 -5.01
CA SER A 139 -6.92 4.71 -3.56
C SER A 139 -5.82 5.66 -3.10
N THR A 140 -6.05 6.26 -1.94
CA THR A 140 -5.03 7.03 -1.23
C THR A 140 -4.91 6.54 0.20
N ALA A 141 -3.73 6.74 0.78
CA ALA A 141 -3.51 6.48 2.19
C ALA A 141 -2.60 7.57 2.78
N LEU A 142 -2.78 7.82 4.07
CA LEU A 142 -1.90 8.67 4.86
C LEU A 142 -1.34 7.82 6.00
N ALA A 143 -0.08 7.44 5.91
CA ALA A 143 0.64 6.86 7.04
C ALA A 143 1.12 8.03 7.92
N VAL A 144 0.65 8.13 9.15
CA VAL A 144 1.03 9.22 10.07
C VAL A 144 2.18 8.82 10.99
N SER A 145 2.43 7.51 11.12
CA SER A 145 3.59 6.95 11.78
C SER A 145 3.93 5.57 11.19
N SER A 146 4.98 4.93 11.71
CA SER A 146 5.33 3.55 11.37
C SER A 146 4.26 2.53 11.75
N SER A 147 3.39 2.87 12.68
CA SER A 147 2.35 1.97 13.17
C SER A 147 0.95 2.48 12.91
N GLU A 148 0.77 3.61 12.21
CA GLU A 148 -0.55 4.20 12.05
C GLU A 148 -0.79 4.77 10.66
N SER A 149 -1.96 4.44 10.09
CA SER A 149 -2.34 4.93 8.76
C SER A 149 -3.83 4.91 8.50
N TYR A 150 -4.27 5.84 7.67
CA TYR A 150 -5.65 5.99 7.19
C TYR A 150 -5.71 5.70 5.70
N VAL A 151 -6.82 5.15 5.26
CA VAL A 151 -6.98 4.64 3.90
C VAL A 151 -8.33 5.03 3.37
N PHE A 152 -8.35 5.51 2.13
CA PHE A 152 -9.54 6.00 1.47
C PHE A 152 -9.70 5.42 0.05
N ASP A 153 -10.95 5.24 -0.36
CA ASP A 153 -11.30 4.83 -1.73
C ASP A 153 -11.33 6.03 -2.69
N THR A 154 -11.60 5.79 -3.97
CA THR A 154 -11.73 6.83 -5.01
C THR A 154 -12.84 7.85 -4.76
N ASN A 155 -13.87 7.51 -3.98
CA ASN A 155 -14.96 8.41 -3.58
C ASN A 155 -14.62 9.18 -2.31
N LYS A 156 -13.35 9.16 -1.89
CA LYS A 156 -12.86 9.69 -0.62
C LYS A 156 -13.50 9.01 0.58
N LYS A 157 -14.18 7.87 0.46
CA LYS A 157 -14.78 7.18 1.60
C LYS A 157 -13.71 6.48 2.42
N PHE A 158 -13.93 6.42 3.72
CA PHE A 158 -13.02 5.74 4.63
C PHE A 158 -13.08 4.23 4.38
N ILE A 159 -11.92 3.60 4.23
CA ILE A 159 -11.81 2.14 4.11
C ILE A 159 -11.34 1.56 5.44
N SER A 160 -10.26 2.11 6.01
CA SER A 160 -9.63 1.53 7.20
C SER A 160 -8.71 2.51 7.91
N HIS A 161 -8.61 2.35 9.23
CA HIS A 161 -7.59 2.94 10.09
C HIS A 161 -6.77 1.82 10.72
N TRP A 162 -5.49 1.76 10.37
CA TRP A 162 -4.56 0.81 10.95
C TRP A 162 -3.84 1.43 12.12
N LYS A 163 -3.79 0.72 13.25
CA LYS A 163 -2.97 1.06 14.42
C LYS A 163 -2.29 -0.20 14.94
N GLY A 164 -0.97 -0.26 14.75
CA GLY A 164 -0.17 -1.46 14.95
C GLY A 164 -0.70 -2.64 14.14
N ASN A 165 -1.06 -3.70 14.84
CA ASN A 165 -1.60 -4.93 14.26
C ASN A 165 -3.10 -4.88 13.99
N ASN A 166 -3.81 -3.84 14.43
CA ASN A 166 -5.26 -3.76 14.39
C ASN A 166 -5.75 -2.84 13.28
N CYS A 167 -6.88 -3.20 12.69
CA CYS A 167 -7.59 -2.40 11.70
C CYS A 167 -8.98 -2.06 12.20
N TYR A 168 -9.34 -0.79 12.11
CA TYR A 168 -10.61 -0.25 12.58
C TYR A 168 -11.44 0.30 11.41
N ASN A 169 -12.76 0.22 11.51
CA ASN A 169 -13.68 0.92 10.62
C ASN A 169 -13.86 2.40 11.03
N GLU A 170 -14.72 3.14 10.34
CA GLU A 170 -14.94 4.58 10.59
C GLU A 170 -15.56 4.86 11.98
N ASN A 171 -16.25 3.87 12.55
CA ASN A 171 -16.82 3.92 13.90
C ASN A 171 -15.81 3.55 15.00
N GLY A 172 -14.57 3.19 14.64
CA GLY A 172 -13.55 2.73 15.58
C GLY A 172 -13.69 1.26 15.99
N GLU A 173 -14.51 0.47 15.29
CA GLU A 173 -14.69 -0.95 15.59
C GLU A 173 -13.61 -1.79 14.90
N LEU A 174 -13.05 -2.78 15.61
CA LEU A 174 -12.05 -3.68 15.07
C LEU A 174 -12.65 -4.55 13.97
N ILE A 175 -12.07 -4.52 12.77
CA ILE A 175 -12.53 -5.31 11.61
C ILE A 175 -11.57 -6.43 11.20
N ILE A 176 -10.25 -6.27 11.39
CA ILE A 176 -9.24 -7.30 11.06
C ILE A 176 -7.92 -7.05 11.81
N THR A 177 -7.11 -8.11 11.97
CA THR A 177 -5.74 -8.05 12.52
C THR A 177 -4.69 -8.52 11.50
N ARG A 178 -3.45 -8.03 11.63
CA ARG A 178 -2.30 -8.44 10.78
C ARG A 178 -1.81 -9.85 11.06
N GLU A 179 -1.99 -10.31 12.30
CA GLU A 179 -1.63 -11.65 12.74
C GLU A 179 -2.85 -12.57 12.62
N LYS A 180 -2.63 -13.77 12.06
CA LYS A 180 -3.54 -14.89 12.29
C LYS A 180 -3.31 -15.37 13.72
N LYS A 181 -4.35 -15.35 14.55
CA LYS A 181 -4.41 -16.23 15.72
C LYS A 181 -4.53 -17.68 15.26
#